data_AF-A0A378RNG7-F1
#
_entry.id   AF-A0A378RNG7-F1
#
_cell.length_a   1.000
_cell.length_b   1.000
_cell.length_c   1.000
_cell.angle_alpha   90.00
_cell.angle_beta   90.00
_cell.angle_gamma   90.00
#
_symmetry.space_group_name_H-M   'P 1'
#
loop_
_entity.id
_entity.type
_entity.pdbx_description
1 polymer ?
#
loop_
_entity_poly.entity_id
_entity_poly.type
_entity_poly.pdbx_seq_one_letter_code
_entity_poly.pdbx_strand_id
1 'polypeptide(L)'
;MTITQHHLAIQAENERLKKENELMKQIASTEGFYDYYFKQISYYRNRREAFKYVNDLYKKYFGCHRYSDYDSFRITTNRRR
;
A
#
# COMPACT_ATOMS: atom_id res chain seq x y z
N MET A 1 -34.26 1.39 -17.67
CA MET A 1 -32.96 0.82 -18.12
C MET A 1 -32.54 -0.25 -17.14
N THR A 2 -32.46 -1.52 -17.55
CA THR A 2 -31.99 -2.63 -16.72
C THR A 2 -30.47 -2.72 -16.81
N ILE A 3 -29.77 -2.39 -15.72
CA ILE A 3 -28.33 -2.60 -15.61
C ILE A 3 -28.11 -4.12 -15.54
N THR A 4 -27.38 -4.67 -16.50
CA THR A 4 -27.07 -6.11 -16.55
C THR A 4 -26.02 -6.48 -15.50
N GLN A 5 -26.02 -7.72 -15.02
CA GLN A 5 -25.02 -8.22 -14.04
C GLN A 5 -23.57 -7.99 -14.51
N HIS A 6 -23.32 -8.08 -15.82
CA HIS A 6 -22.03 -7.79 -16.43
C HIS A 6 -21.61 -6.32 -16.23
N HIS A 7 -22.56 -5.38 -16.33
CA HIS A 7 -22.28 -3.95 -16.14
C HIS A 7 -21.93 -3.62 -14.69
N LEU A 8 -22.58 -4.29 -13.72
CA LEU A 8 -22.24 -4.18 -12.29
C LEU A 8 -20.84 -4.76 -12.00
N ALA A 9 -20.49 -5.90 -12.59
CA ALA A 9 -19.17 -6.50 -12.44
C ALA A 9 -18.05 -5.59 -12.98
N ILE A 10 -18.27 -4.95 -14.14
CA ILE A 10 -17.34 -3.97 -14.73
C ILE A 10 -17.19 -2.75 -13.81
N GLN A 11 -18.28 -2.23 -13.24
CA GLN A 11 -18.21 -1.09 -12.33
C GLN A 11 -17.41 -1.44 -11.07
N ALA A 12 -17.64 -2.61 -10.47
CA ALA A 12 -16.90 -3.07 -9.31
C ALA A 12 -15.40 -3.22 -9.60
N GLU A 13 -15.03 -3.79 -10.75
CA GLU A 13 -13.63 -3.93 -11.14
C GLU A 13 -12.97 -2.57 -11.41
N ASN A 14 -13.67 -1.65 -12.07
CA ASN A 14 -13.18 -0.29 -12.27
C ASN A 14 -12.94 0.44 -10.94
N GLU A 15 -13.82 0.28 -9.95
CA GLU A 15 -13.63 0.85 -8.62
C GLU A 15 -12.44 0.21 -7.89
N ARG A 16 -12.27 -1.10 -8.01
CA ARG A 16 -11.12 -1.83 -7.45
C ARG A 16 -9.81 -1.32 -8.04
N LEU A 17 -9.73 -1.20 -9.36
CA LEU A 17 -8.55 -0.68 -10.08
C LEU A 17 -8.27 0.78 -9.74
N LYS A 18 -9.30 1.62 -9.56
CA LYS A 18 -9.12 3.00 -9.10
C LYS A 18 -8.49 3.04 -7.70
N LYS A 19 -9.01 2.26 -6.75
CA LYS A 19 -8.45 2.17 -5.39
C LYS A 19 -7.02 1.64 -5.42
N GLU A 20 -6.72 0.64 -6.25
CA GLU A 20 -5.38 0.09 -6.42
C GLU A 20 -4.41 1.15 -6.98
N ASN A 21 -4.83 1.93 -7.98
CA ASN A 21 -4.04 3.03 -8.54
C ASN A 21 -3.77 4.15 -7.53
N GLU A 22 -4.77 4.57 -6.76
CA GLU A 22 -4.57 5.60 -5.74
C GLU A 22 -3.64 5.12 -4.62
N LEU A 23 -3.75 3.86 -4.22
CA LEU A 23 -2.82 3.27 -3.26
C LEU A 23 -1.39 3.19 -3.82
N MET A 24 -1.23 2.79 -5.08
CA MET A 24 0.06 2.77 -5.76
C MET A 24 0.70 4.16 -5.77
N LYS A 25 -0.06 5.20 -6.17
CA LYS A 25 0.39 6.59 -6.15
C LYS A 25 0.78 7.04 -4.74
N GLN A 26 -0.02 6.68 -3.72
CA GLN A 26 0.26 7.02 -2.34
C GLN A 26 1.61 6.43 -1.88
N ILE A 27 1.82 5.12 -2.03
CA ILE A 27 3.03 4.47 -1.52
C ILE A 27 4.27 4.73 -2.39
N ALA A 28 4.11 5.35 -3.57
CA ALA A 28 5.21 5.80 -4.41
C ALA A 28 6.08 6.86 -3.72
N SER A 29 5.48 7.73 -2.91
CA SER A 29 6.21 8.74 -2.13
C SER A 29 6.68 8.18 -0.79
N THR A 30 7.73 8.77 -0.21
CA THR A 30 8.24 8.30 1.09
C THR A 30 7.21 8.58 2.20
N GLU A 31 6.59 9.76 2.18
CA GLU A 31 5.55 10.14 3.15
C GLU A 31 4.32 9.25 3.03
N GLY A 32 3.82 9.03 1.83
CA GLY A 32 2.64 8.19 1.64
C GLY A 32 2.90 6.70 1.98
N PHE A 33 4.13 6.21 1.79
CA PHE A 33 4.54 4.89 2.31
C PHE A 33 4.44 4.86 3.85
N TYR A 34 4.95 5.87 4.54
CA TYR A 34 4.86 5.95 6.01
C TYR A 34 3.42 6.03 6.48
N ASP A 35 2.62 6.92 5.90
CA ASP A 35 1.21 7.09 6.27
C ASP A 35 0.44 5.79 6.09
N TYR A 36 0.67 5.10 4.97
CA TYR A 36 0.03 3.81 4.73
C TYR A 36 0.51 2.76 5.74
N TYR A 37 1.82 2.66 5.99
CA TYR A 37 2.36 1.77 7.02
C TYR A 37 1.74 2.02 8.40
N PHE A 38 1.69 3.28 8.87
CA PHE A 38 1.12 3.60 10.19
C PHE A 38 -0.37 3.25 10.27
N LYS A 39 -1.13 3.43 9.18
CA LYS A 39 -2.51 2.96 9.08
C LYS A 39 -2.62 1.43 9.13
N GLN A 40 -1.62 0.70 8.63
CA GLN A 40 -1.63 -0.76 8.64
C GLN A 40 -1.23 -1.36 9.99
N ILE A 41 -0.46 -0.67 10.85
CA ILE A 41 0.07 -1.26 12.11
C ILE A 41 -1.03 -1.92 12.97
N SER A 42 -2.23 -1.32 13.05
CA SER A 42 -3.32 -1.85 13.87
C SER A 42 -3.93 -3.16 13.35
N TYR A 43 -3.68 -3.52 12.09
CA TYR A 43 -4.23 -4.71 11.45
C TYR A 43 -3.30 -5.93 11.50
N TYR A 44 -2.06 -5.75 11.94
CA TYR A 44 -1.05 -6.81 12.01
C TYR A 44 -0.59 -7.05 13.44
N ARG A 45 -0.08 -8.25 13.71
CA ARG A 45 0.34 -8.65 15.07
C ARG A 45 1.47 -7.79 15.60
N ASN A 46 2.35 -7.34 14.71
CA ASN A 46 3.51 -6.52 15.07
C ASN A 46 3.90 -5.57 13.94
N ARG A 47 4.72 -4.58 14.30
CA ARG A 47 5.21 -3.55 13.37
C ARG A 47 6.03 -4.12 12.20
N ARG A 48 6.77 -5.22 12.41
CA ARG A 48 7.58 -5.84 11.35
C ARG A 48 6.68 -6.50 10.29
N GLU A 49 5.58 -7.12 10.70
CA GLU A 49 4.58 -7.69 9.77
C GLU A 49 3.89 -6.61 8.96
N ALA A 50 3.44 -5.51 9.60
CA ALA A 50 2.87 -4.37 8.88
C ALA A 50 3.87 -3.78 7.88
N PHE A 51 5.14 -3.64 8.25
CA PHE A 51 6.19 -3.20 7.35
C PHE A 51 6.38 -4.17 6.18
N LYS A 52 6.49 -5.47 6.47
CA LYS A 52 6.66 -6.50 5.44
C LYS A 52 5.53 -6.43 4.42
N TYR A 53 4.28 -6.33 4.89
CA TYR A 53 3.13 -6.18 4.02
C TYR A 53 3.25 -4.95 3.10
N VAL A 54 3.53 -3.77 3.64
CA VAL A 54 3.62 -2.55 2.84
C VAL A 54 4.84 -2.57 1.89
N ASN A 55 5.96 -3.14 2.31
CA ASN A 55 7.16 -3.24 1.47
C ASN A 55 7.03 -4.31 0.37
N ASP A 56 6.28 -5.38 0.62
CA ASP A 56 5.89 -6.39 -0.37
C ASP A 56 4.88 -5.79 -1.37
N LEU A 57 3.92 -5.00 -0.87
CA LEU A 57 2.97 -4.28 -1.71
C LEU A 57 3.68 -3.29 -2.64
N TYR A 58 4.68 -2.56 -2.12
CA TYR A 58 5.52 -1.69 -2.93
C TYR A 58 6.25 -2.49 -4.02
N LYS A 59 6.87 -3.63 -3.66
CA LYS A 59 7.51 -4.51 -4.65
C LYS A 59 6.54 -5.02 -5.70
N LYS A 60 5.31 -5.35 -5.33
CA LYS A 60 4.26 -5.76 -6.28
C LYS A 60 4.03 -4.69 -7.35
N TYR A 61 4.01 -3.40 -6.97
CA TYR A 61 3.73 -2.32 -7.91
C TYR A 61 4.96 -1.80 -8.67
N PHE A 62 6.14 -1.79 -8.04
CA PHE A 62 7.34 -1.13 -8.59
C PHE A 62 8.47 -2.10 -8.97
N GLY A 63 8.30 -3.40 -8.70
CA GLY A 63 9.27 -4.45 -9.05
C GLY A 63 10.45 -4.60 -8.09
N CYS A 64 10.65 -3.66 -7.15
CA CYS A 64 11.72 -3.71 -6.15
C CYS A 64 11.21 -3.37 -4.75
N HIS A 65 11.91 -3.81 -3.71
CA HIS A 65 11.61 -3.38 -2.35
C HIS A 65 12.06 -1.93 -2.15
N ARG A 66 11.24 -1.13 -1.46
CA ARG A 66 11.60 0.27 -1.14
C ARG A 66 12.73 0.34 -0.12
N TYR A 67 12.66 -0.54 0.87
CA TYR A 67 13.66 -0.66 1.93
C TYR A 67 14.17 -2.10 1.96
N SER A 68 15.47 -2.28 2.24
CA SER A 68 16.10 -3.59 2.39
C SER A 68 15.48 -4.40 3.54
N ASP A 69 15.24 -3.74 4.67
CA ASP A 69 14.69 -4.34 5.88
C ASP A 69 13.97 -3.31 6.77
N TYR A 70 13.38 -3.80 7.86
CA TYR A 70 12.65 -2.98 8.83
C TYR A 70 13.56 -1.97 9.55
N ASP A 71 14.82 -2.33 9.78
CA ASP A 71 15.74 -1.47 10.53
C ASP A 71 16.19 -0.27 9.67
N SER A 72 16.41 -0.48 8.37
CA SER A 72 16.69 0.55 7.37
C SER A 72 15.52 1.52 7.22
N PHE A 73 14.29 0.98 7.21
CA PHE A 73 13.06 1.76 7.27
C PHE A 73 12.99 2.62 8.55
N ARG A 74 13.24 2.01 9.72
CA ARG A 74 13.18 2.67 11.03
C ARG A 74 14.24 3.77 11.21
N ILE A 75 15.44 3.59 10.66
CA ILE A 75 16.48 4.63 10.68
C ILE A 75 16.02 5.85 9.89
N THR A 76 15.37 5.64 8.76
CA THR A 76 14.87 6.72 7.90
C THR A 76 13.71 7.47 8.56
N THR A 77 12.85 6.79 9.33
CA THR A 77 11.80 7.47 10.13
C THR A 77 12.37 8.33 11.24
N ASN A 78 13.41 7.85 11.94
CA ASN A 78 13.94 8.55 13.12
C ASN A 78 14.71 9.83 12.77
N ARG A 79 15.21 9.95 11.53
CA ARG A 79 15.89 11.16 11.03
C ARG A 79 14.92 12.29 10.63
N ARG A 80 13.63 12.00 10.54
CA ARG A 80 12.59 12.97 10.13
C ARG A 80 11.75 13.49 11.30
N ARG A 81 12.05 13.06 12.53
CA ARG A 81 11.41 13.51 13.76
C ARG A 81 12.25 14.59 14.44
#